data_AF-A0AA47N4D5-F1
#
_entry.id   AF-A0AA47N4D5-F1
#
_cell.length_a   1.000
_cell.length_b   1.000
_cell.length_c   1.000
_cell.angle_alpha   90.00
_cell.angle_beta   90.00
_cell.angle_gamma   90.00
#
_symmetry.space_group_name_H-M   'P 1'
#
loop_
_entity.id
_entity.type
_entity.pdbx_description
1 polymer ?
#
loop_
_entity_poly.entity_id
_entity_poly.type
_entity_poly.pdbx_seq_one_letter_code
_entity_poly.pdbx_strand_id
1 'polypeptide(L)'
;MSWSMSWSLHVLVSMSWSMSWSLHVLVSMSWSMSWCLTLGCRSGHAPCKLHGASVLSVRSYADKAALDADVTVVGSGPGGYVAAIKAAQLGFKTVCVEKNATLGGTCLNVGCIPSKALLNNSYLYHMAQGKDFESRGIEITGISLNLEKMMSQKSAAVKALTGGIAHLFKQNKVIHVNGNGRVSGKNQVTAVAEDGSEQVINTKNILIATGSEVTPFPGIQIDEESIVSSTGALSLNKVPQELIVIGAGVIGVELGSVWQRLGSKVTAVEFLGHVGGMGIDMEISKNFQRILQKQGMKFKLGTKVMGATRRADGKIDVAVEAAAGGKNETLSCDVLLVCIGRRPFTSNLGLDSVGVALDNRGRIPVNNRFQTAVPSIYAIGDVVAGPMLAHKAEDEGIICVEGIAGGAVHIDYNCVPSVIYTHPEVAWIGQTEEQLKEEGVPYKVGKFPFAANSRAKTNNDTDGLVKILSHKETDRMLGAHILGSGAGEMINEAALAMEYGASCEDVARVCHAHPTVSEAFREANLAASFGASLLLWMLRALTGASTRWNNGSRYVMDTRVVDGANVTRPSHQVRPSHLFWTKFRTISPVLDHV
;
A
#
# COMPACT_ATOMS: atom_id res chain seq x y z
N MET A 1 -34.14 53.91 -31.29
CA MET A 1 -34.47 52.47 -31.45
C MET A 1 -33.66 51.71 -30.42
N SER A 2 -34.17 51.54 -29.19
CA SER A 2 -35.06 50.43 -28.75
C SER A 2 -34.31 49.08 -28.76
N TRP A 3 -33.58 48.77 -27.67
CA TRP A 3 -33.98 47.80 -26.60
C TRP A 3 -33.57 46.35 -26.95
N SER A 4 -33.09 45.48 -26.04
CA SER A 4 -32.92 45.61 -24.57
C SER A 4 -31.96 44.55 -23.96
N MET A 5 -31.19 44.99 -22.94
CA MET A 5 -30.81 44.29 -21.68
C MET A 5 -29.94 43.01 -21.74
N SER A 6 -28.73 42.94 -21.12
CA SER A 6 -28.33 43.03 -19.69
C SER A 6 -28.33 41.63 -19.03
N TRP A 7 -27.31 41.15 -18.30
CA TRP A 7 -26.65 41.81 -17.15
C TRP A 7 -25.15 41.53 -16.95
N SER A 8 -24.56 42.45 -16.18
CA SER A 8 -23.17 42.56 -15.73
C SER A 8 -23.16 42.78 -14.18
N LEU A 9 -22.08 42.85 -13.41
CA LEU A 9 -20.63 42.81 -13.63
C LEU A 9 -19.92 42.55 -12.26
N HIS A 10 -18.78 41.82 -12.21
CA HIS A 10 -17.65 42.08 -11.26
C HIS A 10 -17.91 41.96 -9.71
N VAL A 11 -16.98 42.09 -8.74
CA VAL A 11 -15.51 41.84 -8.56
C VAL A 11 -15.20 41.76 -7.04
N LEU A 12 -14.03 41.22 -6.67
CA LEU A 12 -13.31 41.24 -5.36
C LEU A 12 -13.74 42.26 -4.27
N VAL A 13 -13.64 41.85 -2.99
CA VAL A 13 -12.63 42.36 -2.00
C VAL A 13 -12.69 41.56 -0.67
N SER A 14 -11.64 41.70 0.15
CA SER A 14 -11.16 40.81 1.21
C SER A 14 -11.59 41.11 2.67
N MET A 15 -11.55 40.05 3.49
CA MET A 15 -11.10 39.99 4.90
C MET A 15 -11.83 40.75 6.03
N SER A 16 -12.20 39.93 7.04
CA SER A 16 -12.07 40.15 8.49
C SER A 16 -13.22 40.78 9.31
N TRP A 17 -13.22 40.43 10.61
CA TRP A 17 -14.16 40.79 11.71
C TRP A 17 -15.57 40.19 11.56
N SER A 18 -16.06 39.24 12.38
CA SER A 18 -16.09 39.06 13.84
C SER A 18 -17.12 39.90 14.60
N MET A 19 -18.15 39.19 15.09
CA MET A 19 -19.03 39.51 16.22
C MET A 19 -20.09 40.63 16.12
N SER A 20 -21.30 40.19 16.49
CA SER A 20 -22.29 40.90 17.31
C SER A 20 -23.18 41.97 16.65
N TRP A 21 -24.45 41.58 16.43
CA TRP A 21 -25.59 42.47 16.64
C TRP A 21 -26.37 41.99 17.87
N SER A 22 -26.32 42.80 18.92
CA SER A 22 -27.19 42.75 20.10
C SER A 22 -28.15 43.97 20.06
N LEU A 23 -28.93 44.16 21.14
CA LEU A 23 -29.89 45.25 21.47
C LEU A 23 -31.37 44.92 21.14
N HIS A 24 -32.38 45.16 22.02
CA HIS A 24 -32.45 45.70 23.40
C HIS A 24 -33.87 45.40 24.01
N VAL A 25 -34.25 45.69 25.27
CA VAL A 25 -33.72 45.31 26.62
C VAL A 25 -34.64 45.86 27.75
N LEU A 26 -34.94 45.06 28.79
CA LEU A 26 -35.62 45.42 30.08
C LEU A 26 -37.11 45.89 29.97
N VAL A 27 -37.99 45.90 31.00
CA VAL A 27 -37.96 46.16 32.48
C VAL A 27 -39.09 45.29 33.15
N SER A 28 -38.94 44.52 34.25
CA SER A 28 -38.76 44.75 35.71
C SER A 28 -40.03 45.00 36.59
N MET A 29 -40.01 44.47 37.84
CA MET A 29 -40.84 44.75 39.05
C MET A 29 -42.20 44.02 39.36
N SER A 30 -42.09 42.94 40.16
CA SER A 30 -42.77 42.62 41.45
C SER A 30 -44.28 42.87 41.74
N TRP A 31 -44.96 41.88 42.35
CA TRP A 31 -45.46 41.91 43.75
C TRP A 31 -45.83 40.49 44.29
N SER A 32 -45.44 40.25 45.56
CA SER A 32 -45.97 39.41 46.69
C SER A 32 -47.22 38.51 46.51
N MET A 33 -47.48 37.39 47.22
CA MET A 33 -47.23 36.85 48.60
C MET A 33 -47.29 35.28 48.58
N SER A 34 -47.17 34.46 49.64
CA SER A 34 -46.21 34.30 50.77
C SER A 34 -46.54 33.03 51.60
N TRP A 35 -45.55 32.16 51.90
CA TRP A 35 -45.44 31.24 53.08
C TRP A 35 -46.46 30.05 53.18
N CYS A 36 -46.26 28.89 53.86
CA CYS A 36 -45.33 28.35 54.88
C CYS A 36 -44.85 26.91 54.48
N LEU A 37 -43.66 26.37 54.81
CA LEU A 37 -43.13 25.87 56.12
C LEU A 37 -44.01 24.78 56.80
N THR A 38 -43.55 23.62 57.32
CA THR A 38 -42.24 22.90 57.29
C THR A 38 -42.41 21.44 57.80
N LEU A 39 -41.46 20.55 57.45
CA LEU A 39 -40.89 19.40 58.23
C LEU A 39 -41.74 18.66 59.29
N GLY A 40 -41.68 17.30 59.27
CA GLY A 40 -41.53 16.57 60.55
C GLY A 40 -42.00 15.11 60.66
N CYS A 41 -41.06 14.24 61.02
CA CYS A 41 -41.18 13.05 61.88
C CYS A 41 -41.88 11.73 61.48
N ARG A 42 -41.22 10.67 61.97
CA ARG A 42 -41.64 9.26 62.03
C ARG A 42 -42.89 9.06 62.90
N SER A 43 -43.74 8.11 62.53
CA SER A 43 -43.93 6.82 63.23
C SER A 43 -45.14 6.09 62.63
N GLY A 44 -45.14 4.76 62.65
CA GLY A 44 -46.13 3.96 61.92
C GLY A 44 -47.27 3.43 62.79
N HIS A 45 -48.27 2.83 62.15
CA HIS A 45 -49.04 1.67 62.64
C HIS A 45 -49.66 0.94 61.43
N ALA A 46 -49.81 -0.39 61.54
CA ALA A 46 -50.53 -1.22 60.56
C ALA A 46 -52.05 -1.22 60.89
N PRO A 47 -52.98 -1.82 60.09
CA PRO A 47 -52.93 -3.26 59.74
C PRO A 47 -53.54 -3.70 58.38
N CYS A 48 -53.47 -5.02 58.18
CA CYS A 48 -54.42 -5.87 57.44
C CYS A 48 -54.24 -6.11 55.91
N LYS A 49 -53.67 -7.30 55.64
CA LYS A 49 -54.13 -8.32 54.67
C LYS A 49 -54.45 -7.90 53.23
N LEU A 50 -53.69 -8.47 52.30
CA LEU A 50 -54.23 -9.45 51.35
C LEU A 50 -53.13 -10.38 50.83
N HIS A 51 -53.48 -11.65 50.56
CA HIS A 51 -52.55 -12.64 50.02
C HIS A 51 -52.37 -12.44 48.52
N GLY A 52 -51.13 -12.49 48.06
CA GLY A 52 -50.79 -12.38 46.65
C GLY A 52 -49.33 -12.73 46.42
N ALA A 53 -49.02 -14.02 46.40
CA ALA A 53 -47.70 -14.52 46.04
C ALA A 53 -47.50 -14.35 44.52
N SER A 54 -47.21 -13.11 44.08
CA SER A 54 -46.64 -12.92 42.75
C SER A 54 -45.21 -13.45 42.79
N VAL A 55 -44.98 -14.53 42.03
CA VAL A 55 -43.63 -15.04 41.80
C VAL A 55 -42.85 -13.91 41.13
N LEU A 56 -41.96 -13.27 41.89
CA LEU A 56 -40.92 -12.41 41.32
C LEU A 56 -40.05 -13.32 40.46
N SER A 57 -40.34 -13.34 39.17
CA SER A 57 -39.47 -13.87 38.13
C SER A 57 -38.16 -13.09 38.20
N VAL A 58 -37.23 -13.59 39.02
CA VAL A 58 -35.83 -13.21 38.95
C VAL A 58 -35.39 -13.53 37.53
N ARG A 59 -35.30 -12.49 36.69
CA ARG A 59 -34.63 -12.59 35.39
C ARG A 59 -33.18 -12.91 35.71
N SER A 60 -32.85 -14.20 35.66
CA SER A 60 -31.47 -14.66 35.55
C SER A 60 -30.80 -13.86 34.44
N TYR A 61 -29.50 -13.59 34.60
CA TYR A 61 -28.71 -12.90 33.60
C TYR A 61 -28.93 -13.55 32.23
N ALA A 62 -29.12 -12.71 31.21
CA ALA A 62 -29.36 -13.19 29.86
C ALA A 62 -28.13 -13.97 29.37
N ASP A 63 -28.31 -15.26 29.10
CA ASP A 63 -27.52 -15.93 28.08
C ASP A 63 -27.58 -15.05 26.82
N LYS A 64 -26.44 -14.58 26.33
CA LYS A 64 -26.38 -13.83 25.07
C LYS A 64 -26.91 -14.76 23.98
N ALA A 65 -28.11 -14.49 23.48
CA ALA A 65 -28.76 -15.33 22.48
C ALA A 65 -27.82 -15.55 21.28
N ALA A 66 -27.81 -16.78 20.76
CA ALA A 66 -27.02 -17.11 19.58
C ALA A 66 -27.41 -16.21 18.40
N LEU A 67 -26.40 -15.75 17.66
CA LEU A 67 -26.62 -14.93 16.46
C LEU A 67 -26.68 -15.85 15.24
N ASP A 68 -27.79 -15.84 14.49
CA ASP A 68 -27.82 -16.50 13.19
C ASP A 68 -27.26 -15.59 12.08
N ALA A 69 -26.49 -16.14 11.14
CA ALA A 69 -25.89 -15.44 10.01
C ALA A 69 -25.92 -16.29 8.73
N ASP A 70 -25.79 -15.64 7.57
CA ASP A 70 -25.53 -16.32 6.30
C ASP A 70 -24.02 -16.47 6.05
N VAL A 71 -23.23 -15.48 6.48
CA VAL A 71 -21.78 -15.45 6.39
C VAL A 71 -21.20 -14.92 7.71
N THR A 72 -20.25 -15.64 8.29
CA THR A 72 -19.44 -15.16 9.42
C THR A 72 -17.98 -15.06 9.00
N VAL A 73 -17.45 -13.85 8.99
CA VAL A 73 -16.04 -13.58 8.72
C VAL A 73 -15.25 -13.57 10.03
N VAL A 74 -14.11 -14.26 10.07
CA VAL A 74 -13.22 -14.31 11.24
C VAL A 74 -11.91 -13.59 10.91
N GLY A 75 -11.70 -12.43 11.53
CA GLY A 75 -10.62 -11.49 11.26
C GLY A 75 -11.09 -10.30 10.41
N SER A 76 -10.69 -9.09 10.80
CA SER A 76 -11.05 -7.83 10.11
C SER A 76 -9.86 -7.16 9.40
N GLY A 77 -8.87 -7.94 8.96
CA GLY A 77 -7.85 -7.44 8.02
C GLY A 77 -8.46 -7.06 6.66
N PRO A 78 -7.66 -6.55 5.70
CA PRO A 78 -8.12 -6.10 4.37
C PRO A 78 -9.16 -7.03 3.73
N GLY A 79 -8.80 -8.28 3.46
CA GLY A 79 -9.75 -9.26 2.90
C GLY A 79 -10.98 -9.52 3.77
N GLY A 80 -10.83 -9.51 5.10
CA GLY A 80 -11.93 -9.78 6.03
C GLY A 80 -12.98 -8.67 6.07
N TYR A 81 -12.58 -7.41 6.27
CA TYR A 81 -13.55 -6.31 6.33
C TYR A 81 -14.18 -6.03 4.97
N VAL A 82 -13.42 -6.15 3.86
CA VAL A 82 -13.96 -6.00 2.51
C VAL A 82 -14.96 -7.11 2.19
N ALA A 83 -14.61 -8.38 2.46
CA ALA A 83 -15.54 -9.49 2.27
C ALA A 83 -16.81 -9.34 3.11
N ALA A 84 -16.70 -8.88 4.36
CA ALA A 84 -17.87 -8.66 5.22
C ALA A 84 -18.81 -7.58 4.66
N ILE A 85 -18.26 -6.47 4.16
CA ILE A 85 -19.02 -5.39 3.51
C ILE A 85 -19.66 -5.90 2.21
N LYS A 86 -18.89 -6.58 1.35
CA LYS A 86 -19.35 -7.09 0.07
C LYS A 86 -20.44 -8.16 0.24
N ALA A 87 -20.30 -9.07 1.20
CA ALA A 87 -21.33 -10.07 1.51
C ALA A 87 -22.65 -9.42 1.93
N ALA A 88 -22.59 -8.38 2.78
CA ALA A 88 -23.78 -7.63 3.18
C ALA A 88 -24.42 -6.86 2.00
N GLN A 89 -23.62 -6.33 1.07
CA GLN A 89 -24.12 -5.71 -0.17
C GLN A 89 -24.77 -6.71 -1.13
N LEU A 90 -24.32 -7.97 -1.13
CA LEU A 90 -24.95 -9.08 -1.85
C LEU A 90 -26.21 -9.64 -1.13
N GLY A 91 -26.59 -9.06 0.00
CA GLY A 91 -27.82 -9.39 0.73
C GLY A 91 -27.66 -10.40 1.87
N PHE A 92 -26.45 -10.89 2.14
CA PHE A 92 -26.20 -11.83 3.24
C PHE A 92 -26.25 -11.14 4.62
N LYS A 93 -26.97 -11.75 5.58
CA LYS A 93 -26.87 -11.34 6.99
C LYS A 93 -25.46 -11.70 7.48
N THR A 94 -24.61 -10.68 7.61
CA THR A 94 -23.16 -10.87 7.78
C THR A 94 -22.69 -10.46 9.18
N VAL A 95 -21.91 -11.34 9.80
CA VAL A 95 -21.20 -11.09 11.06
C VAL A 95 -19.70 -11.03 10.78
N CYS A 96 -18.98 -10.07 11.37
CA CYS A 96 -17.53 -10.02 11.38
C CYS A 96 -17.02 -10.12 12.82
N VAL A 97 -16.17 -11.11 13.08
CA VAL A 97 -15.52 -11.33 14.38
C VAL A 97 -14.09 -10.78 14.33
N GLU A 98 -13.73 -9.91 15.26
CA GLU A 98 -12.37 -9.38 15.42
C GLU A 98 -11.96 -9.48 16.88
N LYS A 99 -10.71 -9.86 17.16
CA LYS A 99 -10.19 -10.03 18.53
C LYS A 99 -9.46 -8.80 19.06
N ASN A 100 -9.02 -7.92 18.18
CA ASN A 100 -8.27 -6.71 18.53
C ASN A 100 -9.25 -5.55 18.80
N ALA A 101 -8.82 -4.56 19.60
CA ALA A 101 -9.65 -3.40 19.96
C ALA A 101 -10.12 -2.53 18.77
N THR A 102 -9.48 -2.65 17.60
CA THR A 102 -9.81 -1.91 16.37
C THR A 102 -9.82 -2.83 15.14
N LEU A 103 -10.69 -2.47 14.18
CA LEU A 103 -10.81 -3.14 12.89
C LEU A 103 -9.61 -2.85 11.96
N GLY A 104 -9.52 -3.53 10.82
CA GLY A 104 -8.51 -3.28 9.77
C GLY A 104 -7.24 -4.12 9.87
N GLY A 105 -7.13 -4.97 10.89
CA GLY A 105 -6.05 -5.95 11.08
C GLY A 105 -4.64 -5.36 10.98
N THR A 106 -3.68 -6.17 10.51
CA THR A 106 -2.26 -5.78 10.41
C THR A 106 -2.05 -4.55 9.54
N CYS A 107 -2.63 -4.51 8.34
CA CYS A 107 -2.32 -3.48 7.33
C CYS A 107 -2.68 -2.07 7.82
N LEU A 108 -3.82 -1.92 8.50
CA LEU A 108 -4.28 -0.62 8.98
C LEU A 108 -3.62 -0.21 10.30
N ASN A 109 -3.43 -1.15 11.24
CA ASN A 109 -2.99 -0.82 12.60
C ASN A 109 -1.47 -0.85 12.78
N VAL A 110 -0.76 -1.80 12.17
CA VAL A 110 0.68 -2.07 12.43
C VAL A 110 1.48 -2.44 11.17
N GLY A 111 1.03 -2.00 9.99
CA GLY A 111 1.58 -2.39 8.69
C GLY A 111 1.59 -1.26 7.66
N CYS A 112 0.81 -1.42 6.61
CA CYS A 112 0.73 -0.52 5.45
C CYS A 112 0.60 0.96 5.85
N ILE A 113 -0.49 1.34 6.53
CA ILE A 113 -0.79 2.74 6.83
C ILE A 113 0.28 3.40 7.73
N PRO A 114 0.67 2.83 8.89
CA PRO A 114 1.69 3.46 9.72
C PRO A 114 3.08 3.51 9.06
N SER A 115 3.45 2.51 8.24
CA SER A 115 4.72 2.57 7.48
C SER A 115 4.68 3.67 6.41
N LYS A 116 3.61 3.77 5.63
CA LYS A 116 3.49 4.77 4.54
C LYS A 116 3.42 6.20 5.08
N ALA A 117 2.74 6.42 6.21
CA ALA A 117 2.78 7.70 6.92
C ALA A 117 4.21 8.09 7.34
N LEU A 118 4.98 7.18 7.94
CA LEU A 118 6.36 7.46 8.33
C LEU A 118 7.33 7.58 7.15
N LEU A 119 7.14 6.82 6.06
CA LEU A 119 7.91 6.93 4.82
C LEU A 119 7.74 8.33 4.19
N ASN A 120 6.51 8.81 4.08
CA ASN A 120 6.20 10.16 3.61
C ASN A 120 6.82 11.23 4.52
N ASN A 121 6.57 11.14 5.83
CA ASN A 121 7.01 12.18 6.77
C ASN A 121 8.54 12.23 6.92
N SER A 122 9.22 11.09 6.90
CA SER A 122 10.69 11.01 6.91
C SER A 122 11.32 11.47 5.59
N TYR A 123 10.64 11.25 4.46
CA TYR A 123 11.06 11.79 3.16
C TYR A 123 10.98 13.32 3.12
N LEU A 124 9.84 13.91 3.55
CA LEU A 124 9.70 15.36 3.65
C LEU A 124 10.74 15.99 4.61
N TYR A 125 11.01 15.34 5.74
CA TYR A 125 12.09 15.75 6.65
C TYR A 125 13.46 15.71 5.95
N HIS A 126 13.76 14.63 5.21
CA HIS A 126 15.02 14.48 4.48
C HIS A 126 15.21 15.53 3.38
N MET A 127 14.16 15.88 2.62
CA MET A 127 14.25 16.94 1.60
C MET A 127 14.57 18.32 2.20
N ALA A 128 13.96 18.62 3.35
CA ALA A 128 14.10 19.91 4.02
C ALA A 128 15.34 20.02 4.93
N GLN A 129 15.89 18.89 5.41
CA GLN A 129 17.12 18.82 6.21
C GLN A 129 18.37 18.61 5.34
N GLY A 130 18.21 17.98 4.18
CA GLY A 130 19.24 17.80 3.17
C GLY A 130 19.39 19.01 2.24
N LYS A 131 20.00 18.77 1.08
CA LYS A 131 20.29 19.82 0.08
C LYS A 131 19.19 20.03 -0.97
N ASP A 132 18.09 19.28 -0.88
CA ASP A 132 17.06 19.31 -1.92
C ASP A 132 16.33 20.67 -1.94
N PHE A 133 15.81 21.11 -0.79
CA PHE A 133 15.13 22.41 -0.70
C PHE A 133 16.09 23.59 -0.98
N GLU A 134 17.32 23.53 -0.48
CA GLU A 134 18.38 24.50 -0.79
C GLU A 134 18.62 24.61 -2.31
N SER A 135 18.72 23.48 -3.02
CA SER A 135 18.90 23.46 -4.48
C SER A 135 17.73 24.04 -5.29
N ARG A 136 16.56 24.23 -4.65
CA ARG A 136 15.35 24.83 -5.22
C ARG A 136 15.18 26.30 -4.82
N GLY A 137 16.12 26.89 -4.07
CA GLY A 137 16.02 28.24 -3.53
C GLY A 137 15.06 28.36 -2.33
N ILE A 138 14.78 27.25 -1.64
CA ILE A 138 13.95 27.22 -0.43
C ILE A 138 14.89 27.13 0.78
N GLU A 139 15.32 28.28 1.28
CA GLU A 139 16.23 28.37 2.43
C GLU A 139 15.45 28.22 3.76
N ILE A 140 15.84 27.24 4.57
CA ILE A 140 15.24 26.99 5.89
C ILE A 140 16.34 26.95 6.97
N THR A 141 16.24 27.83 7.95
CA THR A 141 17.13 27.84 9.13
C THR A 141 16.49 27.13 10.32
N GLY A 142 17.27 26.36 11.08
CA GLY A 142 16.83 25.81 12.37
C GLY A 142 15.88 24.60 12.30
N ILE A 143 15.89 23.83 11.20
CA ILE A 143 15.08 22.62 11.08
C ILE A 143 15.45 21.58 12.17
N SER A 144 14.43 21.03 12.83
CA SER A 144 14.58 20.04 13.89
C SER A 144 13.48 18.99 13.82
N LEU A 145 13.80 17.75 14.22
CA LEU A 145 12.85 16.66 14.26
C LEU A 145 12.04 16.69 15.56
N ASN A 146 10.71 16.77 15.46
CA ASN A 146 9.81 16.44 16.56
C ASN A 146 9.16 15.08 16.29
N LEU A 147 9.77 14.02 16.82
CA LEU A 147 9.35 12.64 16.59
C LEU A 147 7.97 12.34 17.20
N GLU A 148 7.65 12.93 18.35
CA GLU A 148 6.34 12.78 19.01
C GLU A 148 5.20 13.27 18.10
N LYS A 149 5.34 14.46 17.50
CA LYS A 149 4.36 14.98 16.54
C LYS A 149 4.28 14.15 15.27
N MET A 150 5.40 13.62 14.77
CA MET A 150 5.41 12.71 13.61
C MET A 150 4.67 11.39 13.91
N MET A 151 4.89 10.82 15.09
CA MET A 151 4.17 9.63 15.58
C MET A 151 2.69 9.90 15.86
N SER A 152 2.35 11.10 16.35
CA SER A 152 0.98 11.53 16.57
C SER A 152 0.20 11.66 15.24
N GLN A 153 0.82 12.22 14.20
CA GLN A 153 0.23 12.29 12.85
C GLN A 153 -0.04 10.89 12.28
N LYS A 154 0.93 9.96 12.40
CA LYS A 154 0.76 8.54 12.03
C LYS A 154 -0.44 7.92 12.75
N SER A 155 -0.50 8.06 14.08
CA SER A 155 -1.59 7.52 14.91
C SER A 155 -2.95 8.14 14.61
N ALA A 156 -3.00 9.43 14.24
CA ALA A 156 -4.23 10.10 13.83
C ALA A 156 -4.78 9.52 12.51
N ALA A 157 -3.92 9.22 11.53
CA ALA A 157 -4.34 8.57 10.28
C ALA A 157 -4.90 7.16 10.53
N VAL A 158 -4.22 6.35 11.35
CA VAL A 158 -4.71 5.02 11.76
C VAL A 158 -6.06 5.12 12.47
N LYS A 159 -6.22 6.06 13.42
CA LYS A 159 -7.48 6.28 14.15
C LYS A 159 -8.63 6.71 13.22
N ALA A 160 -8.36 7.58 12.24
CA ALA A 160 -9.37 8.02 11.28
C ALA A 160 -9.87 6.86 10.41
N LEU A 161 -8.95 6.04 9.86
CA LEU A 161 -9.29 4.95 8.96
C LEU A 161 -9.95 3.77 9.70
N THR A 162 -9.48 3.41 10.90
CA THR A 162 -10.13 2.39 11.75
C THR A 162 -11.56 2.79 12.14
N GLY A 163 -11.78 4.06 12.47
CA GLY A 163 -13.12 4.65 12.65
C GLY A 163 -13.97 4.62 11.37
N GLY A 164 -13.34 4.81 10.20
CA GLY A 164 -13.96 4.68 8.89
C GLY A 164 -14.54 3.28 8.64
N ILE A 165 -13.78 2.21 8.92
CA ILE A 165 -14.30 0.83 8.79
C ILE A 165 -15.47 0.60 9.75
N ALA A 166 -15.38 1.07 11.00
CA ALA A 166 -16.48 0.95 11.96
C ALA A 166 -17.75 1.71 11.51
N HIS A 167 -17.61 2.80 10.75
CA HIS A 167 -18.74 3.47 10.09
C HIS A 167 -19.28 2.66 8.92
N LEU A 168 -18.41 2.15 8.04
CA LEU A 168 -18.80 1.32 6.88
C LEU A 168 -19.55 0.05 7.30
N PHE A 169 -19.13 -0.61 8.38
CA PHE A 169 -19.84 -1.77 8.93
C PHE A 169 -21.28 -1.40 9.36
N LYS A 170 -21.46 -0.27 10.07
CA LYS A 170 -22.79 0.22 10.46
C LYS A 170 -23.65 0.57 9.23
N GLN A 171 -23.07 1.26 8.24
CA GLN A 171 -23.76 1.63 7.00
C GLN A 171 -24.23 0.41 6.21
N ASN A 172 -23.39 -0.63 6.11
CA ASN A 172 -23.70 -1.88 5.41
C ASN A 172 -24.39 -2.93 6.31
N LYS A 173 -24.78 -2.57 7.55
CA LYS A 173 -25.46 -3.46 8.52
C LYS A 173 -24.67 -4.74 8.89
N VAL A 174 -23.34 -4.71 8.77
CA VAL A 174 -22.45 -5.77 9.24
C VAL A 174 -22.43 -5.77 10.77
N ILE A 175 -22.72 -6.93 11.37
CA ILE A 175 -22.66 -7.09 12.83
C ILE A 175 -21.21 -7.32 13.24
N HIS A 176 -20.63 -6.37 13.97
CA HIS A 176 -19.31 -6.54 14.59
C HIS A 176 -19.43 -7.26 15.94
N VAL A 177 -18.68 -8.34 16.11
CA VAL A 177 -18.51 -9.04 17.40
C VAL A 177 -17.03 -8.94 17.80
N ASN A 178 -16.76 -8.28 18.92
CA ASN A 178 -15.40 -8.24 19.49
C ASN A 178 -15.15 -9.51 20.33
N GLY A 179 -14.12 -10.27 19.97
CA GLY A 179 -13.70 -11.49 20.64
C GLY A 179 -12.84 -12.39 19.75
N ASN A 180 -12.13 -13.33 20.37
CA ASN A 180 -11.35 -14.34 19.67
C ASN A 180 -12.29 -15.39 19.05
N GLY A 181 -12.43 -15.36 17.72
CA GLY A 181 -13.30 -16.26 16.97
C GLY A 181 -12.68 -17.64 16.78
N ARG A 182 -13.32 -18.66 17.35
CA ARG A 182 -13.02 -20.08 17.13
C ARG A 182 -14.12 -20.73 16.31
N VAL A 183 -13.75 -21.51 15.30
CA VAL A 183 -14.66 -22.41 14.59
C VAL A 183 -15.01 -23.57 15.54
N SER A 184 -16.20 -23.52 16.12
CA SER A 184 -16.71 -24.51 17.08
C SER A 184 -17.51 -25.63 16.40
N GLY A 185 -17.91 -25.44 15.14
CA GLY A 185 -18.48 -26.49 14.29
C GLY A 185 -18.53 -26.07 12.82
N LYS A 186 -18.94 -26.99 11.92
CA LYS A 186 -19.00 -26.73 10.46
C LYS A 186 -19.88 -25.54 10.05
N ASN A 187 -20.78 -25.14 10.94
CA ASN A 187 -21.76 -24.07 10.78
C ASN A 187 -21.87 -23.22 12.05
N GLN A 188 -20.81 -23.16 12.88
CA GLN A 188 -20.81 -22.40 14.12
C GLN A 188 -19.44 -21.79 14.44
N VAL A 189 -19.46 -20.53 14.86
CA VAL A 189 -18.31 -19.80 15.39
C VAL A 189 -18.63 -19.34 16.80
N THR A 190 -17.72 -19.53 17.74
CA THR A 190 -17.80 -18.96 19.09
C THR A 190 -16.76 -17.85 19.19
N ALA A 191 -17.19 -16.63 19.49
CA ALA A 191 -16.30 -15.51 19.77
C ALA A 191 -16.14 -15.35 21.30
N VAL A 192 -14.92 -15.43 21.80
CA VAL A 192 -14.61 -15.30 23.24
C VAL A 192 -14.00 -13.92 23.51
N ALA A 193 -14.70 -13.07 24.26
CA ALA A 193 -14.21 -11.74 24.63
C ALA A 193 -13.11 -11.79 25.71
N GLU A 194 -12.42 -10.68 25.94
CA GLU A 194 -11.33 -10.59 26.95
C GLU A 194 -11.82 -10.85 28.39
N ASP A 195 -13.10 -10.61 28.69
CA ASP A 195 -13.75 -10.92 29.97
C ASP A 195 -14.16 -12.40 30.11
N GLY A 196 -13.84 -13.24 29.11
CA GLY A 196 -14.23 -14.64 29.02
C GLY A 196 -15.68 -14.86 28.59
N SER A 197 -16.46 -13.80 28.31
CA SER A 197 -17.84 -13.98 27.84
C SER A 197 -17.88 -14.46 26.39
N GLU A 198 -18.70 -15.47 26.13
CA GLU A 198 -18.85 -16.05 24.80
C GLU A 198 -20.03 -15.44 24.04
N GLN A 199 -19.89 -15.34 22.71
CA GLN A 199 -20.98 -15.10 21.76
C GLN A 199 -20.95 -16.22 20.72
N VAL A 200 -21.98 -17.07 20.75
CA VAL A 200 -22.18 -18.11 19.73
C VAL A 200 -22.84 -17.49 18.49
N ILE A 201 -22.34 -17.88 17.31
CA ILE A 201 -22.83 -17.46 16.01
C ILE A 201 -23.09 -18.71 15.17
N ASN A 202 -24.36 -19.01 14.89
CA ASN A 202 -24.74 -20.06 13.94
C ASN A 202 -24.69 -19.47 12.53
N THR A 203 -24.09 -20.17 11.56
CA THR A 203 -23.89 -19.59 10.23
C THR A 203 -23.89 -20.62 9.11
N LYS A 204 -24.41 -20.22 7.94
CA LYS A 204 -24.37 -21.06 6.73
C LYS A 204 -22.95 -21.19 6.19
N ASN A 205 -22.17 -20.10 6.21
CA ASN A 205 -20.80 -20.05 5.69
C ASN A 205 -19.84 -19.37 6.67
N ILE A 206 -18.62 -19.89 6.78
CA ILE A 206 -17.53 -19.32 7.57
C ILE A 206 -16.42 -18.87 6.62
N LEU A 207 -15.96 -17.63 6.74
CA LEU A 207 -14.85 -17.09 5.96
C LEU A 207 -13.68 -16.74 6.89
N ILE A 208 -12.59 -17.47 6.76
CA ILE A 208 -11.39 -17.29 7.57
C ILE A 208 -10.49 -16.24 6.90
N ALA A 209 -10.33 -15.10 7.57
CA ALA A 209 -9.49 -13.97 7.17
C ALA A 209 -8.54 -13.55 8.31
N THR A 210 -8.06 -14.53 9.08
CA THR A 210 -7.26 -14.33 10.31
C THR A 210 -5.85 -13.78 10.06
N GLY A 211 -5.40 -13.77 8.81
CA GLY A 211 -4.21 -13.06 8.37
C GLY A 211 -2.89 -13.74 8.77
N SER A 212 -1.93 -12.94 9.22
CA SER A 212 -0.56 -13.37 9.52
C SER A 212 0.00 -12.74 10.79
N GLU A 213 1.08 -13.32 11.29
CA GLU A 213 1.94 -12.77 12.33
C GLU A 213 3.41 -12.68 11.87
N VAL A 214 4.25 -12.03 12.68
CA VAL A 214 5.69 -11.93 12.44
C VAL A 214 6.33 -13.31 12.61
N THR A 215 7.24 -13.69 11.70
CA THR A 215 7.99 -14.94 11.88
C THR A 215 9.07 -14.73 12.95
N PRO A 216 9.04 -15.45 14.08
CA PRO A 216 10.06 -15.31 15.12
C PRO A 216 11.40 -15.86 14.63
N PHE A 217 12.49 -15.20 15.00
CA PHE A 217 13.85 -15.67 14.71
C PHE A 217 14.30 -16.64 15.82
N PRO A 218 14.63 -17.92 15.51
CA PRO A 218 15.05 -18.88 16.54
C PRO A 218 16.29 -18.40 17.32
N GLY A 219 16.18 -18.30 18.64
CA GLY A 219 17.26 -17.83 19.51
C GLY A 219 17.37 -16.30 19.67
N ILE A 220 16.47 -15.52 19.05
CA ILE A 220 16.37 -14.06 19.27
C ILE A 220 14.94 -13.75 19.75
N GLN A 221 14.81 -13.37 21.02
CA GLN A 221 13.53 -12.96 21.58
C GLN A 221 13.26 -11.48 21.29
N ILE A 222 12.10 -11.19 20.70
CA ILE A 222 11.61 -9.83 20.47
C ILE A 222 11.04 -9.30 21.80
N ASP A 223 11.50 -8.13 22.23
CA ASP A 223 11.05 -7.42 23.43
C ASP A 223 10.16 -6.20 23.10
N GLU A 224 10.11 -5.78 21.83
CA GLU A 224 9.45 -4.55 21.33
C GLU A 224 9.97 -3.24 21.96
N GLU A 225 11.12 -3.27 22.63
CA GLU A 225 11.85 -2.11 23.17
C GLU A 225 13.16 -1.84 22.41
N SER A 226 13.97 -2.88 22.25
CA SER A 226 15.33 -2.85 21.69
C SER A 226 15.51 -3.89 20.59
N ILE A 227 14.92 -5.07 20.76
CA ILE A 227 14.80 -6.11 19.74
C ILE A 227 13.33 -6.09 19.32
N VAL A 228 13.05 -5.40 18.22
CA VAL A 228 11.71 -5.03 17.79
C VAL A 228 11.28 -5.83 16.56
N SER A 229 9.97 -6.07 16.44
CA SER A 229 9.38 -6.44 15.16
C SER A 229 9.09 -5.19 14.33
N SER A 230 8.41 -5.35 13.19
CA SER A 230 7.83 -4.21 12.46
C SER A 230 6.91 -3.35 13.33
N THR A 231 6.25 -3.93 14.35
CA THR A 231 5.33 -3.22 15.24
C THR A 231 6.05 -2.24 16.16
N GLY A 232 7.08 -2.68 16.90
CA GLY A 232 7.91 -1.81 17.72
C GLY A 232 8.70 -0.80 16.89
N ALA A 233 9.24 -1.22 15.73
CA ALA A 233 9.95 -0.32 14.81
C ALA A 233 9.08 0.80 14.22
N LEU A 234 7.75 0.65 14.21
CA LEU A 234 6.81 1.71 13.82
C LEU A 234 6.51 2.70 14.95
N SER A 235 6.99 2.45 16.17
CA SER A 235 6.60 3.19 17.39
C SER A 235 7.78 3.50 18.33
N LEU A 236 9.02 3.47 17.84
CA LEU A 236 10.19 3.86 18.63
C LEU A 236 10.03 5.30 19.15
N ASN A 237 10.34 5.49 20.43
CA ASN A 237 10.21 6.75 21.16
C ASN A 237 11.40 7.72 20.94
N LYS A 238 12.49 7.26 20.31
CA LYS A 238 13.65 8.04 19.88
C LYS A 238 14.24 7.46 18.59
N VAL A 239 14.97 8.28 17.84
CA VAL A 239 15.78 7.81 16.71
C VAL A 239 16.99 7.02 17.27
N PRO A 240 17.21 5.75 16.90
CA PRO A 240 18.41 5.01 17.31
C PRO A 240 19.68 5.56 16.63
N GLN A 241 20.85 5.45 17.26
CA GLN A 241 22.10 5.92 16.65
C GLN A 241 22.62 4.90 15.62
N GLU A 242 22.57 3.61 15.98
CA GLU A 242 22.86 2.46 15.11
C GLU A 242 21.65 1.50 15.14
N LEU A 243 21.10 1.18 13.97
CA LEU A 243 20.00 0.25 13.75
C LEU A 243 20.47 -0.90 12.85
N ILE A 244 20.33 -2.14 13.32
CA ILE A 244 20.51 -3.34 12.48
C ILE A 244 19.14 -3.88 12.09
N VAL A 245 19.01 -4.30 10.84
CA VAL A 245 17.78 -4.88 10.27
C VAL A 245 18.09 -6.29 9.79
N ILE A 246 17.39 -7.31 10.31
CA ILE A 246 17.51 -8.70 9.86
C ILE A 246 16.46 -8.96 8.78
N GLY A 247 16.93 -9.08 7.53
CA GLY A 247 16.12 -9.22 6.31
C GLY A 247 16.08 -7.91 5.52
N ALA A 248 16.51 -7.96 4.25
CA ALA A 248 16.45 -6.85 3.28
C ALA A 248 15.26 -6.99 2.30
N GLY A 249 14.21 -7.70 2.69
CA GLY A 249 12.91 -7.68 2.03
C GLY A 249 12.16 -6.35 2.21
N VAL A 250 11.00 -6.21 1.57
CA VAL A 250 10.17 -4.98 1.52
C VAL A 250 10.08 -4.23 2.86
N ILE A 251 9.62 -4.91 3.92
CA ILE A 251 9.43 -4.31 5.25
C ILE A 251 10.76 -3.79 5.83
N GLY A 252 11.85 -4.53 5.66
CA GLY A 252 13.16 -4.19 6.20
C GLY A 252 13.77 -2.96 5.55
N VAL A 253 13.69 -2.87 4.21
CA VAL A 253 14.18 -1.67 3.49
C VAL A 253 13.30 -0.45 3.73
N GLU A 254 11.96 -0.60 3.79
CA GLU A 254 11.06 0.51 4.11
C GLU A 254 11.32 1.09 5.50
N LEU A 255 11.27 0.26 6.55
CA LEU A 255 11.47 0.74 7.93
C LEU A 255 12.92 1.19 8.16
N GLY A 256 13.90 0.52 7.54
CA GLY A 256 15.28 0.97 7.52
C GLY A 256 15.44 2.36 6.88
N SER A 257 14.79 2.62 5.74
CA SER A 257 14.81 3.94 5.09
C SER A 257 14.15 5.03 5.93
N VAL A 258 13.05 4.74 6.62
CA VAL A 258 12.43 5.68 7.58
C VAL A 258 13.46 6.14 8.61
N TRP A 259 14.05 5.20 9.35
CA TRP A 259 14.95 5.53 10.45
C TRP A 259 16.28 6.11 9.97
N GLN A 260 16.77 5.70 8.79
CA GLN A 260 17.95 6.27 8.15
C GLN A 260 17.76 7.77 7.83
N ARG A 261 16.63 8.14 7.21
CA ARG A 261 16.30 9.55 6.89
C ARG A 261 16.15 10.44 8.12
N LEU A 262 15.76 9.86 9.25
CA LEU A 262 15.64 10.57 10.54
C LEU A 262 16.98 10.67 11.30
N GLY A 263 18.07 10.08 10.77
CA GLY A 263 19.43 10.22 11.30
C GLY A 263 20.09 8.93 11.81
N SER A 264 19.40 7.78 11.77
CA SER A 264 19.99 6.50 12.19
C SER A 264 21.04 6.02 11.19
N LYS A 265 22.13 5.43 11.66
CA LYS A 265 22.97 4.61 10.80
C LYS A 265 22.35 3.23 10.67
N VAL A 266 22.01 2.81 9.46
CA VAL A 266 21.25 1.56 9.24
C VAL A 266 22.09 0.55 8.49
N THR A 267 22.15 -0.68 9.02
CA THR A 267 22.77 -1.83 8.36
C THR A 267 21.77 -2.97 8.23
N ALA A 268 21.34 -3.28 7.00
CA ALA A 268 20.54 -4.45 6.70
C ALA A 268 21.44 -5.68 6.50
N VAL A 269 21.11 -6.78 7.17
CA VAL A 269 21.77 -8.09 7.06
C VAL A 269 20.79 -9.04 6.40
N GLU A 270 21.18 -9.65 5.28
CA GLU A 270 20.32 -10.51 4.46
C GLU A 270 21.08 -11.79 4.09
N PHE A 271 20.39 -12.91 4.20
CA PHE A 271 20.91 -14.23 3.86
C PHE A 271 21.01 -14.41 2.34
N LEU A 272 20.04 -13.88 1.60
CA LEU A 272 20.02 -13.89 0.13
C LEU A 272 21.05 -12.92 -0.48
N GLY A 273 21.30 -13.08 -1.79
CA GLY A 273 22.27 -12.28 -2.55
C GLY A 273 21.75 -10.93 -3.05
N HIS A 274 20.50 -10.55 -2.74
CA HIS A 274 19.80 -9.39 -3.31
C HIS A 274 18.84 -8.73 -2.30
N VAL A 275 18.27 -7.58 -2.65
CA VAL A 275 17.33 -6.80 -1.82
C VAL A 275 15.93 -6.75 -2.43
N GLY A 276 14.92 -6.41 -1.63
CA GLY A 276 13.53 -6.24 -2.09
C GLY A 276 12.64 -7.47 -1.92
N GLY A 277 13.20 -8.65 -1.66
CA GLY A 277 12.46 -9.88 -1.36
C GLY A 277 12.32 -10.81 -2.57
N MET A 278 11.28 -11.65 -2.55
CA MET A 278 11.01 -12.61 -3.63
C MET A 278 10.22 -11.95 -4.77
N GLY A 279 10.49 -12.35 -6.02
CA GLY A 279 9.74 -11.91 -7.20
C GLY A 279 10.15 -10.55 -7.79
N ILE A 280 11.09 -9.83 -7.17
CA ILE A 280 11.70 -8.64 -7.78
C ILE A 280 12.69 -9.03 -8.88
N ASP A 281 12.73 -8.28 -9.98
CA ASP A 281 13.73 -8.44 -11.05
C ASP A 281 15.16 -8.11 -10.55
N MET A 282 16.14 -8.93 -10.91
CA MET A 282 17.50 -8.81 -10.35
C MET A 282 18.26 -7.55 -10.78
N GLU A 283 17.98 -7.00 -11.95
CA GLU A 283 18.58 -5.73 -12.38
C GLU A 283 17.98 -4.55 -11.62
N ILE A 284 16.67 -4.57 -11.42
CA ILE A 284 15.94 -3.59 -10.61
C ILE A 284 16.42 -3.63 -9.16
N SER A 285 16.48 -4.81 -8.54
CA SER A 285 17.01 -5.01 -7.19
C SER A 285 18.44 -4.46 -7.03
N LYS A 286 19.32 -4.75 -7.99
CA LYS A 286 20.72 -4.29 -7.99
C LYS A 286 20.83 -2.77 -8.13
N ASN A 287 19.99 -2.14 -8.94
CA ASN A 287 19.97 -0.68 -9.10
C ASN A 287 19.35 0.00 -7.87
N PHE A 288 18.29 -0.58 -7.31
CA PHE A 288 17.65 -0.13 -6.08
C PHE A 288 18.63 -0.16 -4.88
N GLN A 289 19.34 -1.27 -4.68
CA GLN A 289 20.38 -1.40 -3.65
C GLN A 289 21.41 -0.27 -3.75
N ARG A 290 21.92 0.01 -4.95
CA ARG A 290 22.92 1.07 -5.19
C ARG A 290 22.40 2.46 -4.80
N ILE A 291 21.12 2.73 -5.02
CA ILE A 291 20.51 4.03 -4.68
C ILE A 291 20.35 4.16 -3.16
N LEU A 292 19.85 3.12 -2.48
CA LEU A 292 19.79 3.10 -1.00
C LEU A 292 21.19 3.18 -0.36
N GLN A 293 22.21 2.58 -0.97
CA GLN A 293 23.60 2.72 -0.54
C GLN A 293 24.13 4.15 -0.66
N LYS A 294 23.80 4.87 -1.75
CA LYS A 294 24.13 6.29 -1.90
C LYS A 294 23.43 7.17 -0.86
N GLN A 295 22.21 6.82 -0.44
CA GLN A 295 21.49 7.52 0.63
C GLN A 295 22.11 7.28 2.02
N GLY A 296 22.86 6.19 2.20
CA GLY A 296 23.62 5.89 3.42
C GLY A 296 23.27 4.56 4.09
N MET A 297 22.30 3.80 3.56
CA MET A 297 21.97 2.46 4.08
C MET A 297 23.06 1.45 3.71
N LYS A 298 23.57 0.72 4.71
CA LYS A 298 24.56 -0.35 4.51
C LYS A 298 23.85 -1.69 4.33
N PHE A 299 24.46 -2.58 3.54
CA PHE A 299 23.97 -3.93 3.31
C PHE A 299 25.09 -4.95 3.52
N LYS A 300 24.78 -6.03 4.24
CA LYS A 300 25.53 -7.29 4.30
C LYS A 300 24.65 -8.39 3.72
N LEU A 301 24.73 -8.56 2.40
CA LEU A 301 24.04 -9.62 1.66
C LEU A 301 24.84 -10.92 1.76
N GLY A 302 24.23 -12.07 1.45
CA GLY A 302 24.89 -13.37 1.57
C GLY A 302 25.43 -13.62 2.98
N THR A 303 24.74 -13.12 4.00
CA THR A 303 25.20 -13.07 5.39
C THR A 303 24.12 -13.62 6.32
N LYS A 304 24.47 -14.64 7.11
CA LYS A 304 23.60 -15.30 8.08
C LYS A 304 23.77 -14.65 9.45
N VAL A 305 22.66 -14.37 10.14
CA VAL A 305 22.68 -14.06 11.58
C VAL A 305 22.71 -15.37 12.37
N MET A 306 23.59 -15.46 13.36
CA MET A 306 23.76 -16.63 14.22
C MET A 306 23.10 -16.45 15.59
N GLY A 307 22.91 -15.21 16.04
CA GLY A 307 22.23 -14.86 17.27
C GLY A 307 22.41 -13.38 17.61
N ALA A 308 21.70 -12.91 18.63
CA ALA A 308 21.86 -11.57 19.18
C ALA A 308 21.89 -11.65 20.71
N THR A 309 22.65 -10.78 21.36
CA THR A 309 22.78 -10.73 22.82
C THR A 309 22.78 -9.29 23.31
N ARG A 310 21.85 -8.95 24.22
CA ARG A 310 21.82 -7.64 24.87
C ARG A 310 22.95 -7.55 25.90
N ARG A 311 23.73 -6.48 25.84
CA ARG A 311 24.85 -6.16 26.73
C ARG A 311 24.37 -5.42 27.97
N ALA A 312 25.22 -5.36 29.00
CA ALA A 312 24.96 -4.63 30.23
C ALA A 312 24.86 -3.10 30.04
N ASP A 313 25.45 -2.54 28.97
CA ASP A 313 25.36 -1.12 28.59
C ASP A 313 24.11 -0.80 27.75
N GLY A 314 23.22 -1.77 27.54
CA GLY A 314 21.96 -1.62 26.82
C GLY A 314 22.08 -1.78 25.30
N LYS A 315 23.28 -1.94 24.74
CA LYS A 315 23.47 -2.26 23.31
C LYS A 315 23.21 -3.73 23.02
N ILE A 316 23.04 -4.06 21.74
CA ILE A 316 22.82 -5.42 21.24
C ILE A 316 24.00 -5.79 20.35
N ASP A 317 24.69 -6.86 20.69
CA ASP A 317 25.71 -7.48 19.82
C ASP A 317 25.06 -8.59 18.99
N VAL A 318 25.18 -8.49 17.67
CA VAL A 318 24.61 -9.40 16.67
C VAL A 318 25.75 -10.18 16.02
N ALA A 319 25.78 -11.50 16.24
CA ALA A 319 26.75 -12.39 15.63
C ALA A 319 26.34 -12.74 14.20
N VAL A 320 27.22 -12.52 13.23
CA VAL A 320 26.99 -12.80 11.81
C VAL A 320 28.13 -13.61 11.19
N GLU A 321 27.79 -14.37 10.15
CA GLU A 321 28.71 -15.20 9.36
C GLU A 321 28.35 -15.08 7.88
N ALA A 322 29.30 -15.29 6.97
CA ALA A 322 28.98 -15.46 5.55
C ALA A 322 28.07 -16.68 5.36
N ALA A 323 27.04 -16.57 4.51
CA ALA A 323 26.05 -17.64 4.29
C ALA A 323 26.67 -18.92 3.68
N ALA A 324 27.81 -18.80 3.00
CA ALA A 324 28.61 -19.92 2.48
C ALA A 324 29.57 -20.55 3.53
N GLY A 325 29.53 -20.09 4.78
CA GLY A 325 30.50 -20.40 5.82
C GLY A 325 31.68 -19.42 5.82
N GLY A 326 32.21 -19.08 7.00
CA GLY A 326 33.38 -18.19 7.06
C GLY A 326 33.75 -17.67 8.45
N LYS A 327 34.39 -16.49 8.48
CA LYS A 327 34.80 -15.85 9.73
C LYS A 327 33.62 -15.15 10.38
N ASN A 328 33.36 -15.47 11.65
CA ASN A 328 32.39 -14.76 12.48
C ASN A 328 32.78 -13.28 12.67
N GLU A 329 31.79 -12.41 12.57
CA GLU A 329 31.87 -10.97 12.84
C GLU A 329 30.76 -10.61 13.84
N THR A 330 31.03 -9.65 14.72
CA THR A 330 30.02 -9.10 15.63
C THR A 330 29.71 -7.67 15.24
N LEU A 331 28.44 -7.39 15.00
CA LEU A 331 27.92 -6.05 14.77
C LEU A 331 27.26 -5.55 16.05
N SER A 332 27.27 -4.24 16.32
CA SER A 332 26.68 -3.68 17.55
C SER A 332 25.70 -2.57 17.20
N CYS A 333 24.52 -2.57 17.83
CA CYS A 333 23.45 -1.59 17.60
C CYS A 333 22.70 -1.21 18.88
N ASP A 334 21.93 -0.13 18.82
CA ASP A 334 21.03 0.26 19.92
C ASP A 334 19.64 -0.39 19.75
N VAL A 335 19.23 -0.61 18.49
CA VAL A 335 17.97 -1.28 18.13
C VAL A 335 18.24 -2.33 17.05
N LEU A 336 17.60 -3.49 17.19
CA LEU A 336 17.61 -4.60 16.25
C LEU A 336 16.19 -4.85 15.73
N LEU A 337 15.94 -4.61 14.44
CA LEU A 337 14.68 -4.93 13.79
C LEU A 337 14.74 -6.37 13.22
N VAL A 338 13.83 -7.23 13.68
CA VAL A 338 13.64 -8.59 13.15
C VAL A 338 12.50 -8.57 12.13
N CYS A 339 12.83 -8.74 10.83
CA CYS A 339 11.84 -8.74 9.74
C CYS A 339 12.12 -9.83 8.68
N ILE A 340 12.52 -11.02 9.12
CA ILE A 340 12.81 -12.20 8.27
C ILE A 340 11.60 -12.75 7.49
N GLY A 341 10.39 -12.30 7.78
CA GLY A 341 9.18 -12.71 7.09
C GLY A 341 7.93 -12.71 7.97
N ARG A 342 6.83 -13.19 7.41
CA ARG A 342 5.53 -13.35 8.07
C ARG A 342 5.01 -14.76 7.85
N ARG A 343 4.17 -15.27 8.77
CA ARG A 343 3.56 -16.60 8.69
C ARG A 343 2.04 -16.52 8.93
N PRO A 344 1.24 -17.44 8.38
CA PRO A 344 -0.20 -17.52 8.63
C PRO A 344 -0.53 -17.55 10.12
N PHE A 345 -1.64 -16.90 10.51
CA PHE A 345 -2.15 -16.97 11.88
C PHE A 345 -3.39 -17.88 11.94
N THR A 346 -3.21 -19.08 12.48
CA THR A 346 -4.25 -20.11 12.65
C THR A 346 -4.40 -20.60 14.10
N SER A 347 -3.64 -20.02 15.02
CA SER A 347 -3.60 -20.38 16.45
C SER A 347 -4.99 -20.31 17.10
N ASN A 348 -5.38 -21.39 17.79
CA ASN A 348 -6.65 -21.54 18.51
C ASN A 348 -7.94 -21.39 17.68
N LEU A 349 -7.84 -21.41 16.34
CA LEU A 349 -8.98 -21.20 15.45
C LEU A 349 -9.96 -22.39 15.38
N GLY A 350 -9.60 -23.57 15.90
CA GLY A 350 -10.49 -24.75 15.95
C GLY A 350 -10.53 -25.60 14.68
N LEU A 351 -9.55 -25.42 13.78
CA LEU A 351 -9.48 -26.11 12.48
C LEU A 351 -9.46 -27.64 12.60
N ASP A 352 -8.70 -28.19 13.55
CA ASP A 352 -8.63 -29.63 13.80
C ASP A 352 -10.00 -30.23 14.15
N SER A 353 -10.79 -29.53 14.97
CA SER A 353 -12.14 -29.97 15.38
C SER A 353 -13.17 -29.98 14.24
N VAL A 354 -12.89 -29.33 13.10
CA VAL A 354 -13.74 -29.39 11.89
C VAL A 354 -13.09 -30.16 10.73
N GLY A 355 -11.88 -30.67 10.90
CA GLY A 355 -11.17 -31.46 9.87
C GLY A 355 -10.50 -30.63 8.78
N VAL A 356 -10.11 -29.38 9.07
CA VAL A 356 -9.33 -28.53 8.15
C VAL A 356 -7.85 -28.64 8.50
N ALA A 357 -7.10 -29.44 7.74
CA ALA A 357 -5.65 -29.57 7.88
C ALA A 357 -4.91 -28.35 7.30
N LEU A 358 -3.71 -28.07 7.83
CA LEU A 358 -2.79 -27.06 7.30
C LEU A 358 -1.75 -27.69 6.37
N ASP A 359 -1.16 -26.87 5.50
CA ASP A 359 0.00 -27.29 4.71
C ASP A 359 1.33 -27.20 5.50
N ASN A 360 2.43 -27.61 4.87
CA ASN A 360 3.77 -27.60 5.46
C ASN A 360 4.33 -26.20 5.79
N ARG A 361 3.61 -25.12 5.47
CA ARG A 361 3.92 -23.72 5.79
C ARG A 361 2.89 -23.10 6.75
N GLY A 362 1.97 -23.90 7.29
CA GLY A 362 0.90 -23.45 8.20
C GLY A 362 -0.26 -22.74 7.52
N ARG A 363 -0.33 -22.75 6.17
CA ARG A 363 -1.43 -22.14 5.41
C ARG A 363 -2.62 -23.08 5.36
N ILE A 364 -3.82 -22.51 5.22
CA ILE A 364 -5.04 -23.28 4.96
C ILE A 364 -5.09 -23.60 3.45
N PRO A 365 -5.11 -24.88 3.04
CA PRO A 365 -5.33 -25.27 1.64
C PRO A 365 -6.75 -24.93 1.21
N VAL A 366 -6.89 -24.33 0.03
CA VAL A 366 -8.19 -23.98 -0.57
C VAL A 366 -8.25 -24.36 -2.05
N ASN A 367 -9.47 -24.54 -2.57
CA ASN A 367 -9.73 -24.71 -3.99
C ASN A 367 -9.90 -23.36 -4.71
N ASN A 368 -10.17 -23.39 -6.03
CA ASN A 368 -10.36 -22.20 -6.87
C ASN A 368 -11.58 -21.33 -6.52
N ARG A 369 -12.42 -21.75 -5.57
CA ARG A 369 -13.52 -20.97 -4.97
C ARG A 369 -13.24 -20.58 -3.51
N PHE A 370 -11.99 -20.65 -3.08
CA PHE A 370 -11.52 -20.37 -1.72
C PHE A 370 -12.09 -21.30 -0.63
N GLN A 371 -12.72 -22.41 -1.00
CA GLN A 371 -13.24 -23.40 -0.06
C GLN A 371 -12.14 -24.30 0.47
N THR A 372 -12.20 -24.60 1.76
CA THR A 372 -11.38 -25.62 2.42
C THR A 372 -11.90 -27.04 2.12
N ALA A 373 -11.34 -28.07 2.78
CA ALA A 373 -11.89 -29.42 2.77
C ALA A 373 -13.34 -29.52 3.31
N VAL A 374 -13.84 -28.50 4.03
CA VAL A 374 -15.24 -28.39 4.47
C VAL A 374 -15.95 -27.37 3.56
N PRO A 375 -16.96 -27.76 2.75
CA PRO A 375 -17.55 -26.87 1.74
C PRO A 375 -18.21 -25.58 2.25
N SER A 376 -18.59 -25.52 3.52
CA SER A 376 -19.13 -24.31 4.19
C SER A 376 -18.05 -23.39 4.77
N ILE A 377 -16.78 -23.79 4.75
CA ILE A 377 -15.66 -23.06 5.33
C ILE A 377 -14.70 -22.64 4.22
N TYR A 378 -14.43 -21.35 4.16
CA TYR A 378 -13.60 -20.66 3.17
C TYR A 378 -12.40 -20.00 3.85
N ALA A 379 -11.33 -19.72 3.12
CA ALA A 379 -10.18 -18.97 3.64
C ALA A 379 -9.53 -18.07 2.57
N ILE A 380 -9.07 -16.88 2.98
CA ILE A 380 -8.54 -15.83 2.07
C ILE A 380 -7.35 -15.05 2.66
N GLY A 381 -6.63 -14.34 1.81
CA GLY A 381 -5.56 -13.41 2.16
C GLY A 381 -4.28 -14.09 2.62
N ASP A 382 -3.70 -13.56 3.70
CA ASP A 382 -2.41 -13.98 4.26
C ASP A 382 -2.40 -15.40 4.87
N VAL A 383 -3.56 -16.01 5.10
CA VAL A 383 -3.69 -17.34 5.70
C VAL A 383 -3.66 -18.47 4.67
N VAL A 384 -3.74 -18.14 3.37
CA VAL A 384 -3.75 -19.09 2.24
C VAL A 384 -2.51 -18.91 1.35
N ALA A 385 -2.48 -19.56 0.17
CA ALA A 385 -1.40 -19.41 -0.80
C ALA A 385 -1.43 -18.06 -1.54
N GLY A 386 -0.39 -17.77 -2.32
CA GLY A 386 -0.24 -16.52 -3.09
C GLY A 386 0.55 -15.42 -2.37
N PRO A 387 0.64 -14.20 -2.94
CA PRO A 387 1.30 -13.05 -2.35
C PRO A 387 0.63 -12.59 -1.04
N MET A 388 1.42 -12.28 -0.01
CA MET A 388 0.94 -11.72 1.26
C MET A 388 0.80 -10.20 1.15
N LEU A 389 -0.20 -9.76 0.38
CA LEU A 389 -0.45 -8.36 0.02
C LEU A 389 -1.90 -7.96 0.35
N ALA A 390 -2.11 -6.69 0.67
CA ALA A 390 -3.41 -6.19 1.14
C ALA A 390 -4.49 -6.28 0.05
N HIS A 391 -4.23 -5.72 -1.13
CA HIS A 391 -5.14 -5.74 -2.28
C HIS A 391 -5.45 -7.16 -2.76
N LYS A 392 -4.45 -8.05 -2.79
CA LYS A 392 -4.64 -9.50 -3.02
C LYS A 392 -5.69 -10.09 -2.07
N ALA A 393 -5.60 -9.77 -0.77
CA ALA A 393 -6.56 -10.25 0.21
C ALA A 393 -7.96 -9.62 0.03
N GLU A 394 -8.04 -8.34 -0.35
CA GLU A 394 -9.30 -7.63 -0.64
C GLU A 394 -10.02 -8.25 -1.83
N ASP A 395 -9.33 -8.46 -2.95
CA ASP A 395 -9.89 -9.07 -4.17
C ASP A 395 -10.35 -10.51 -3.92
N GLU A 396 -9.51 -11.35 -3.27
CA GLU A 396 -9.91 -12.69 -2.83
C GLU A 396 -11.17 -12.66 -1.95
N GLY A 397 -11.28 -11.66 -1.07
CA GLY A 397 -12.46 -11.45 -0.24
C GLY A 397 -13.72 -11.13 -1.03
N ILE A 398 -13.61 -10.27 -2.04
CA ILE A 398 -14.73 -9.89 -2.94
C ILE A 398 -15.19 -11.11 -3.73
N ILE A 399 -14.29 -11.75 -4.49
CA ILE A 399 -14.64 -12.84 -5.39
C ILE A 399 -15.06 -14.11 -4.63
N CYS A 400 -14.54 -14.34 -3.41
CA CYS A 400 -15.01 -15.43 -2.56
C CYS A 400 -16.49 -15.26 -2.20
N VAL A 401 -16.92 -14.08 -1.76
CA VAL A 401 -18.33 -13.88 -1.34
C VAL A 401 -19.28 -13.74 -2.54
N GLU A 402 -18.80 -13.27 -3.69
CA GLU A 402 -19.52 -13.39 -4.97
C GLU A 402 -19.67 -14.86 -5.37
N GLY A 403 -18.63 -15.68 -5.17
CA GLY A 403 -18.67 -17.13 -5.34
C GLY A 403 -19.70 -17.83 -4.43
N ILE A 404 -19.83 -17.39 -3.16
CA ILE A 404 -20.86 -17.86 -2.22
C ILE A 404 -22.27 -17.46 -2.72
N ALA A 405 -22.41 -16.30 -3.37
CA ALA A 405 -23.66 -15.87 -4.03
C ALA A 405 -23.94 -16.58 -5.37
N GLY A 406 -23.11 -17.54 -5.79
CA GLY A 406 -23.25 -18.28 -7.04
C GLY A 406 -22.53 -17.67 -8.24
N GLY A 407 -21.75 -16.61 -8.05
CA GLY A 407 -20.96 -15.97 -9.08
C GLY A 407 -19.78 -16.81 -9.59
N ALA A 408 -19.14 -16.28 -10.64
CA ALA A 408 -17.83 -16.74 -11.10
C ALA A 408 -16.74 -16.34 -10.09
N VAL A 409 -15.65 -17.10 -10.06
CA VAL A 409 -14.48 -16.80 -9.23
C VAL A 409 -13.25 -16.94 -10.13
N HIS A 410 -12.53 -15.83 -10.31
CA HIS A 410 -11.28 -15.77 -11.05
C HIS A 410 -10.42 -14.66 -10.47
N ILE A 411 -9.11 -14.93 -10.34
CA ILE A 411 -8.06 -13.97 -10.03
C ILE A 411 -6.81 -14.45 -10.74
N ASP A 412 -6.14 -13.56 -11.48
CA ASP A 412 -4.82 -13.84 -12.03
C ASP A 412 -3.74 -13.31 -11.08
N TYR A 413 -3.08 -14.21 -10.35
CA TYR A 413 -1.99 -13.83 -9.46
C TYR A 413 -0.76 -13.28 -10.20
N ASN A 414 -0.65 -13.47 -11.52
CA ASN A 414 0.39 -12.84 -12.36
C ASN A 414 0.09 -11.34 -12.59
N CYS A 415 -1.17 -10.92 -12.50
CA CYS A 415 -1.62 -9.53 -12.61
C CYS A 415 -1.76 -8.82 -11.25
N VAL A 416 -1.26 -9.42 -10.15
CA VAL A 416 -1.21 -8.77 -8.83
C VAL A 416 0.09 -7.94 -8.71
N PRO A 417 0.02 -6.60 -8.62
CA PRO A 417 1.22 -5.77 -8.52
C PRO A 417 1.86 -5.86 -7.13
N SER A 418 3.17 -5.62 -7.07
CA SER A 418 3.96 -5.49 -5.84
C SER A 418 4.64 -4.14 -5.80
N VAL A 419 4.71 -3.50 -4.62
CA VAL A 419 5.26 -2.15 -4.44
C VAL A 419 6.09 -2.04 -3.14
N ILE A 420 7.25 -1.38 -3.25
CA ILE A 420 8.12 -0.94 -2.15
C ILE A 420 8.11 0.60 -2.14
N TYR A 421 7.62 1.20 -1.07
CA TYR A 421 7.36 2.64 -0.99
C TYR A 421 8.55 3.41 -0.37
N THR A 422 9.75 2.95 -0.69
CA THR A 422 10.97 3.75 -0.50
C THR A 422 10.94 4.98 -1.42
N HIS A 423 12.00 5.78 -1.39
CA HIS A 423 12.20 6.83 -2.37
C HIS A 423 13.62 6.67 -2.94
N PRO A 424 13.79 6.39 -4.25
CA PRO A 424 12.72 6.08 -5.20
C PRO A 424 11.90 4.85 -4.79
N GLU A 425 10.67 4.78 -5.30
CA GLU A 425 9.80 3.62 -5.15
C GLU A 425 10.26 2.49 -6.07
N VAL A 426 9.84 1.28 -5.76
CA VAL A 426 9.98 0.12 -6.65
C VAL A 426 8.61 -0.50 -6.83
N ALA A 427 8.19 -0.78 -8.06
CA ALA A 427 6.95 -1.48 -8.33
C ALA A 427 7.12 -2.47 -9.49
N TRP A 428 6.46 -3.63 -9.42
CA TRP A 428 6.48 -4.61 -10.50
C TRP A 428 5.20 -5.44 -10.58
N ILE A 429 4.98 -6.02 -11.75
CA ILE A 429 3.86 -6.91 -12.08
C ILE A 429 4.29 -7.87 -13.21
N GLY A 430 3.66 -9.04 -13.26
CA GLY A 430 4.04 -10.09 -14.20
C GLY A 430 5.37 -10.77 -13.85
N GLN A 431 5.97 -11.38 -14.86
CA GLN A 431 7.18 -12.20 -14.72
C GLN A 431 8.46 -11.36 -14.71
N THR A 432 9.48 -11.80 -13.99
CA THR A 432 10.85 -11.26 -14.04
C THR A 432 11.64 -11.82 -15.21
N GLU A 433 12.78 -11.20 -15.54
CA GLU A 433 13.71 -11.81 -16.50
C GLU A 433 14.22 -13.19 -16.05
N GLU A 434 14.35 -13.42 -14.75
CA GLU A 434 14.82 -14.67 -14.19
C GLU A 434 13.80 -15.79 -14.40
N GLN A 435 12.51 -15.52 -14.13
CA GLN A 435 11.41 -16.47 -14.37
C GLN A 435 11.29 -16.82 -15.85
N LEU A 436 11.34 -15.82 -16.75
CA LEU A 436 11.26 -16.07 -18.20
C LEU A 436 12.44 -16.92 -18.72
N LYS A 437 13.63 -16.80 -18.13
CA LYS A 437 14.80 -17.65 -18.44
C LYS A 437 14.61 -19.07 -17.92
N GLU A 438 14.11 -19.24 -16.70
CA GLU A 438 13.85 -20.55 -16.08
C GLU A 438 12.76 -21.32 -16.83
N GLU A 439 11.72 -20.63 -17.30
CA GLU A 439 10.62 -21.20 -18.10
C GLU A 439 10.96 -21.37 -19.59
N GLY A 440 12.08 -20.81 -20.07
CA GLY A 440 12.50 -20.88 -21.47
C GLY A 440 11.65 -20.03 -22.43
N VAL A 441 10.90 -19.05 -21.93
CA VAL A 441 10.01 -18.19 -22.71
C VAL A 441 10.82 -17.20 -23.55
N PRO A 442 10.61 -17.09 -24.88
CA PRO A 442 11.36 -16.15 -25.71
C PRO A 442 10.84 -14.72 -25.51
N TYR A 443 11.66 -13.85 -24.94
CA TYR A 443 11.30 -12.46 -24.65
C TYR A 443 12.26 -11.43 -25.26
N LYS A 444 11.80 -10.18 -25.32
CA LYS A 444 12.58 -8.98 -25.65
C LYS A 444 12.40 -7.92 -24.54
N VAL A 445 13.31 -6.96 -24.47
CA VAL A 445 13.43 -6.04 -23.33
C VAL A 445 13.48 -4.59 -23.79
N GLY A 446 12.56 -3.78 -23.26
CA GLY A 446 12.57 -2.32 -23.39
C GLY A 446 12.96 -1.65 -22.08
N LYS A 447 13.75 -0.57 -22.14
CA LYS A 447 14.19 0.18 -20.96
C LYS A 447 14.17 1.68 -21.23
N PHE A 448 13.75 2.47 -20.24
CA PHE A 448 13.82 3.92 -20.29
C PHE A 448 14.23 4.51 -18.93
N PRO A 449 15.34 5.28 -18.83
CA PRO A 449 15.80 5.86 -17.57
C PRO A 449 15.03 7.14 -17.22
N PHE A 450 14.69 7.34 -15.94
CA PHE A 450 14.02 8.57 -15.49
C PHE A 450 14.87 9.83 -15.70
N ALA A 451 16.19 9.71 -15.76
CA ALA A 451 17.10 10.79 -16.18
C ALA A 451 16.83 11.36 -17.60
N ALA A 452 16.10 10.64 -18.46
CA ALA A 452 15.66 11.10 -19.78
C ALA A 452 14.15 11.49 -19.83
N ASN A 453 13.40 11.34 -18.73
CA ASN A 453 12.00 11.76 -18.65
C ASN A 453 11.91 13.25 -18.28
N SER A 454 11.08 14.01 -19.01
CA SER A 454 10.96 15.46 -18.82
C SER A 454 10.44 15.84 -17.44
N ARG A 455 9.40 15.17 -16.92
CA ARG A 455 8.83 15.46 -15.59
C ARG A 455 9.82 15.17 -14.46
N ALA A 456 10.44 13.99 -14.50
CA ALA A 456 11.50 13.58 -13.58
C ALA A 456 12.63 14.63 -13.55
N LYS A 457 13.06 15.09 -14.73
CA LYS A 457 14.09 16.12 -14.86
C LYS A 457 13.65 17.49 -14.30
N THR A 458 12.42 17.93 -14.57
CA THR A 458 11.83 19.14 -13.98
C THR A 458 11.72 19.06 -12.47
N ASN A 459 11.39 17.88 -11.92
CA ASN A 459 11.26 17.66 -10.49
C ASN A 459 12.62 17.55 -9.76
N ASN A 460 13.74 17.48 -10.47
CA ASN A 460 15.06 17.09 -9.94
C ASN A 460 15.07 15.71 -9.25
N ASP A 461 14.25 14.79 -9.77
CA ASP A 461 14.02 13.46 -9.22
C ASP A 461 14.12 12.46 -10.38
N THR A 462 15.33 11.92 -10.58
CA THR A 462 15.75 11.29 -11.84
C THR A 462 16.37 9.90 -11.67
N ASP A 463 16.34 9.36 -10.46
CA ASP A 463 16.90 8.04 -10.17
C ASP A 463 16.04 6.92 -10.77
N GLY A 464 16.70 5.88 -11.29
CA GLY A 464 16.06 4.66 -11.76
C GLY A 464 15.60 4.66 -13.23
N LEU A 465 14.70 3.71 -13.54
CA LEU A 465 14.24 3.37 -14.89
C LEU A 465 12.91 2.59 -14.87
N VAL A 466 12.22 2.60 -16.01
CA VAL A 466 11.21 1.60 -16.35
C VAL A 466 11.84 0.52 -17.22
N LYS A 467 11.48 -0.74 -16.97
CA LYS A 467 11.89 -1.95 -17.69
C LYS A 467 10.64 -2.77 -18.04
N ILE A 468 10.50 -3.11 -19.32
CA ILE A 468 9.39 -3.90 -19.85
C ILE A 468 9.93 -5.16 -20.50
N LEU A 469 9.25 -6.28 -20.24
CA LEU A 469 9.49 -7.58 -20.85
C LEU A 469 8.29 -7.93 -21.72
N SER A 470 8.51 -8.24 -23.00
CA SER A 470 7.45 -8.71 -23.89
C SER A 470 7.82 -9.95 -24.68
N HIS A 471 6.82 -10.73 -25.06
CA HIS A 471 7.00 -11.94 -25.82
C HIS A 471 7.57 -11.62 -27.21
N LYS A 472 8.61 -12.36 -27.61
CA LYS A 472 9.42 -12.03 -28.79
C LYS A 472 8.63 -12.07 -30.10
N GLU A 473 7.63 -12.96 -30.18
CA GLU A 473 6.88 -13.23 -31.42
C GLU A 473 5.54 -12.48 -31.49
N THR A 474 4.92 -12.19 -30.34
CA THR A 474 3.55 -11.64 -30.26
C THR A 474 3.49 -10.23 -29.66
N ASP A 475 4.62 -9.68 -29.21
CA ASP A 475 4.74 -8.40 -28.50
C ASP A 475 3.91 -8.24 -27.22
N ARG A 476 3.19 -9.28 -26.78
CA ARG A 476 2.41 -9.31 -25.52
C ARG A 476 3.31 -8.95 -24.33
N MET A 477 2.86 -8.03 -23.48
CA MET A 477 3.53 -7.71 -22.23
C MET A 477 3.54 -8.94 -21.30
N LEU A 478 4.73 -9.32 -20.82
CA LEU A 478 4.94 -10.44 -19.89
C LEU A 478 5.25 -9.95 -18.47
N GLY A 479 5.83 -8.76 -18.34
CA GLY A 479 6.04 -8.12 -17.05
C GLY A 479 6.55 -6.68 -17.20
N ALA A 480 6.21 -5.86 -16.22
CA ALA A 480 6.63 -4.46 -16.12
C ALA A 480 7.25 -4.20 -14.76
N HIS A 481 8.42 -3.55 -14.76
CA HIS A 481 9.25 -3.35 -13.58
C HIS A 481 9.74 -1.90 -13.55
N ILE A 482 9.45 -1.19 -12.46
CA ILE A 482 9.62 0.25 -12.34
C ILE A 482 10.43 0.54 -11.08
N LEU A 483 11.51 1.30 -11.23
CA LEU A 483 12.30 1.86 -10.14
C LEU A 483 12.36 3.37 -10.37
N GLY A 484 11.72 4.16 -9.51
CA GLY A 484 11.64 5.61 -9.69
C GLY A 484 10.53 6.27 -8.88
N SER A 485 10.33 7.55 -9.09
CA SER A 485 9.30 8.33 -8.41
C SER A 485 7.90 8.06 -9.01
N GLY A 486 6.92 7.73 -8.17
CA GLY A 486 5.56 7.38 -8.60
C GLY A 486 5.43 6.00 -9.25
N ALA A 487 6.35 5.08 -8.95
CA ALA A 487 6.28 3.70 -9.43
C ALA A 487 5.01 2.98 -8.93
N GLY A 488 4.60 3.24 -7.68
CA GLY A 488 3.42 2.63 -7.06
C GLY A 488 2.10 3.05 -7.70
N GLU A 489 2.04 4.23 -8.33
CA GLU A 489 0.89 4.67 -9.14
C GLU A 489 0.97 4.13 -10.57
N MET A 490 2.14 4.24 -11.20
CA MET A 490 2.38 3.87 -12.60
C MET A 490 2.20 2.35 -12.86
N ILE A 491 2.44 1.50 -11.86
CA ILE A 491 2.27 0.05 -12.01
C ILE A 491 0.80 -0.36 -12.24
N ASN A 492 -0.16 0.46 -11.85
CA ASN A 492 -1.58 0.18 -12.06
C ASN A 492 -1.98 0.33 -13.54
N GLU A 493 -1.27 1.17 -14.30
CA GLU A 493 -1.41 1.24 -15.76
C GLU A 493 -0.90 -0.06 -16.41
N ALA A 494 0.22 -0.60 -15.91
CA ALA A 494 0.73 -1.89 -16.34
C ALA A 494 -0.19 -3.06 -15.96
N ALA A 495 -0.83 -3.01 -14.79
CA ALA A 495 -1.84 -4.00 -14.39
C ALA A 495 -3.02 -4.03 -15.36
N LEU A 496 -3.60 -2.86 -15.66
CA LEU A 496 -4.68 -2.75 -16.65
C LEU A 496 -4.26 -3.27 -18.04
N ALA A 497 -3.04 -2.96 -18.47
CA ALA A 497 -2.50 -3.44 -19.75
C ALA A 497 -2.34 -4.98 -19.76
N MET A 498 -1.82 -5.58 -18.68
CA MET A 498 -1.63 -7.02 -18.58
C MET A 498 -2.95 -7.81 -18.48
N GLU A 499 -3.92 -7.29 -17.73
CA GLU A 499 -5.29 -7.85 -17.64
C GLU A 499 -5.99 -7.87 -19.01
N TYR A 500 -5.83 -6.82 -19.82
CA TYR A 500 -6.29 -6.81 -21.21
C TYR A 500 -5.44 -7.66 -22.17
N GLY A 501 -4.34 -8.23 -21.71
CA GLY A 501 -3.40 -8.99 -22.54
C GLY A 501 -2.66 -8.15 -23.59
N ALA A 502 -2.49 -6.85 -23.34
CA ALA A 502 -1.96 -5.87 -24.30
C ALA A 502 -0.54 -6.19 -24.79
N SER A 503 -0.23 -5.69 -25.99
CA SER A 503 1.12 -5.63 -26.52
C SER A 503 1.88 -4.38 -26.04
N CYS A 504 3.20 -4.38 -26.18
CA CYS A 504 4.00 -3.17 -26.00
C CYS A 504 3.68 -2.09 -27.07
N GLU A 505 3.31 -2.50 -28.28
CA GLU A 505 2.84 -1.58 -29.32
C GLU A 505 1.60 -0.80 -28.88
N ASP A 506 0.61 -1.46 -28.27
CA ASP A 506 -0.63 -0.83 -27.78
C ASP A 506 -0.30 0.31 -26.80
N VAL A 507 0.49 0.01 -25.77
CA VAL A 507 0.88 0.98 -24.73
C VAL A 507 1.74 2.12 -25.31
N ALA A 508 2.66 1.81 -26.23
CA ALA A 508 3.48 2.83 -26.89
C ALA A 508 2.65 3.83 -27.72
N ARG A 509 1.51 3.36 -28.27
CA ARG A 509 0.56 4.14 -29.06
C ARG A 509 -0.44 4.95 -28.23
N VAL A 510 -0.64 4.63 -26.95
CA VAL A 510 -1.44 5.46 -26.03
C VAL A 510 -0.83 6.85 -25.89
N CYS A 511 -1.66 7.89 -26.09
CA CYS A 511 -1.25 9.29 -25.97
C CYS A 511 -1.11 9.70 -24.50
N HIS A 512 0.02 9.34 -23.89
CA HIS A 512 0.37 9.76 -22.54
C HIS A 512 0.54 11.29 -22.47
N ALA A 513 0.01 11.92 -21.42
CA ALA A 513 0.07 13.37 -21.26
C ALA A 513 1.51 13.86 -21.02
N HIS A 514 1.83 15.06 -21.53
CA HIS A 514 3.17 15.65 -21.41
C HIS A 514 3.14 16.99 -20.62
N PRO A 515 4.08 17.24 -19.68
CA PRO A 515 5.04 16.29 -19.12
C PRO A 515 4.42 15.43 -18.00
N THR A 516 4.66 14.12 -18.02
CA THR A 516 4.34 13.17 -16.92
C THR A 516 5.45 12.13 -16.73
N VAL A 517 5.47 11.46 -15.57
CA VAL A 517 6.41 10.35 -15.34
C VAL A 517 6.03 9.08 -16.11
N SER A 518 4.73 8.87 -16.43
CA SER A 518 4.29 7.69 -17.20
C SER A 518 4.75 7.71 -18.67
N GLU A 519 5.20 8.84 -19.20
CA GLU A 519 5.94 8.84 -20.48
C GLU A 519 7.17 7.91 -20.47
N ALA A 520 7.77 7.64 -19.30
CA ALA A 520 8.83 6.64 -19.18
C ALA A 520 8.31 5.20 -19.42
N PHE A 521 7.08 4.90 -19.02
CA PHE A 521 6.41 3.63 -19.29
C PHE A 521 6.09 3.48 -20.78
N ARG A 522 5.55 4.55 -21.39
CA ARG A 522 5.37 4.62 -22.85
C ARG A 522 6.65 4.37 -23.64
N GLU A 523 7.74 5.07 -23.31
CA GLU A 523 9.01 4.97 -24.03
C GLU A 523 9.72 3.64 -23.79
N ALA A 524 9.56 3.01 -22.63
CA ALA A 524 10.08 1.66 -22.37
C ALA A 524 9.30 0.61 -23.19
N ASN A 525 7.97 0.74 -23.31
CA ASN A 525 7.15 -0.08 -24.21
C ASN A 525 7.52 0.14 -25.68
N LEU A 526 7.72 1.39 -26.12
CA LEU A 526 8.20 1.71 -27.47
C LEU A 526 9.56 1.06 -27.76
N ALA A 527 10.48 1.09 -26.79
CA ALA A 527 11.78 0.44 -26.91
C ALA A 527 11.68 -1.10 -26.95
N ALA A 528 10.73 -1.72 -26.23
CA ALA A 528 10.48 -3.15 -26.30
C ALA A 528 9.89 -3.55 -27.67
N SER A 529 8.90 -2.79 -28.15
CA SER A 529 8.18 -3.09 -29.39
C SER A 529 9.05 -2.85 -30.63
N PHE A 530 9.58 -1.63 -30.79
CA PHE A 530 10.28 -1.14 -31.98
C PHE A 530 11.82 -1.10 -31.86
N GLY A 531 12.39 -1.46 -30.71
CA GLY A 531 13.85 -1.55 -30.49
C GLY A 531 14.57 -0.23 -30.18
N ALA A 532 13.86 0.91 -30.12
CA ALA A 532 14.41 2.20 -29.74
C ALA A 532 13.36 3.14 -29.12
N SER A 533 13.81 4.02 -28.20
CA SER A 533 13.01 5.10 -27.61
C SER A 533 13.33 6.46 -28.26
N LEU A 534 12.32 7.30 -28.46
CA LEU A 534 12.42 8.59 -29.17
C LEU A 534 13.17 9.64 -28.33
N LEU A 535 12.82 9.76 -27.05
CA LEU A 535 13.43 10.75 -26.15
C LEU A 535 14.91 10.44 -25.87
N LEU A 536 15.30 9.15 -25.87
CA LEU A 536 16.70 8.75 -25.70
C LEU A 536 17.55 9.10 -26.94
N TRP A 537 16.95 9.04 -28.14
CA TRP A 537 17.58 9.54 -29.38
C TRP A 537 17.81 11.04 -29.33
N MET A 538 16.82 11.82 -28.89
CA MET A 538 16.94 13.27 -28.75
C MET A 538 18.01 13.64 -27.70
N LEU A 539 18.06 12.95 -26.56
CA LEU A 539 19.07 13.16 -25.54
C LEU A 539 20.49 12.85 -26.06
N ARG A 540 20.66 11.78 -26.85
CA ARG A 540 21.94 11.45 -27.51
C ARG A 540 22.36 12.50 -28.52
N ALA A 541 21.43 13.02 -29.32
CA ALA A 541 21.70 14.10 -30.28
C ALA A 541 22.13 15.40 -29.58
N LEU A 542 21.52 15.73 -28.43
CA LEU A 542 21.86 16.93 -27.64
C LEU A 542 23.15 16.80 -26.81
N THR A 543 23.51 15.59 -26.39
CA THR A 543 24.69 15.35 -25.52
C THR A 543 25.95 14.89 -26.27
N GLY A 544 25.85 14.53 -27.55
CA GLY A 544 26.97 14.03 -28.36
C GLY A 544 27.49 12.64 -27.92
N ALA A 545 26.79 11.95 -27.02
CA ALA A 545 27.26 10.73 -26.39
C ALA A 545 27.16 9.51 -27.34
N SER A 546 28.23 9.24 -28.10
CA SER A 546 28.33 8.01 -28.89
C SER A 546 28.75 6.81 -28.02
N THR A 547 27.91 5.78 -27.96
CA THR A 547 28.30 4.44 -27.47
C THR A 547 27.76 3.37 -28.41
N ARG A 548 28.67 2.52 -28.89
CA ARG A 548 28.43 1.53 -29.94
C ARG A 548 27.81 0.27 -29.35
N TRP A 549 26.47 0.20 -29.30
CA TRP A 549 25.77 -1.05 -28.99
C TRP A 549 25.64 -1.92 -30.23
N ASN A 550 26.10 -3.17 -30.13
CA ASN A 550 26.31 -4.05 -31.27
C ASN A 550 25.05 -4.88 -31.59
N ASN A 551 23.99 -4.23 -32.08
CA ASN A 551 22.81 -4.94 -32.57
C ASN A 551 23.04 -5.44 -34.01
N GLY A 552 23.11 -6.76 -34.16
CA GLY A 552 23.24 -7.48 -35.42
C GLY A 552 21.96 -7.50 -36.24
N SER A 553 21.43 -6.34 -36.64
CA SER A 553 20.29 -6.22 -37.54
C SER A 553 20.29 -4.84 -38.21
N ARG A 554 20.86 -4.77 -39.42
CA ARG A 554 20.84 -3.54 -40.25
C ARG A 554 19.45 -3.34 -40.85
N TYR A 555 18.69 -2.40 -40.32
CA TYR A 555 17.71 -1.66 -41.11
C TYR A 555 18.36 -0.38 -41.62
N VAL A 556 18.66 -0.34 -42.92
CA VAL A 556 19.08 0.88 -43.62
C VAL A 556 17.81 1.48 -44.22
N MET A 557 17.37 2.64 -43.71
CA MET A 557 16.46 3.49 -44.48
C MET A 557 17.28 4.30 -45.49
N ASP A 558 16.96 4.12 -46.76
CA ASP A 558 17.57 4.78 -47.91
C ASP A 558 17.09 6.25 -48.00
N THR A 559 17.73 7.15 -47.22
CA THR A 559 17.55 8.59 -47.42
C THR A 559 18.37 9.05 -48.62
N ARG A 560 17.80 8.92 -49.83
CA ARG A 560 18.37 9.55 -51.03
C ARG A 560 18.26 11.06 -50.94
N VAL A 561 19.33 11.68 -50.44
CA VAL A 561 19.64 13.07 -50.75
C VAL A 561 20.02 13.12 -52.23
N VAL A 562 19.29 13.90 -53.02
CA VAL A 562 19.62 14.14 -54.43
C VAL A 562 20.62 15.30 -54.45
N ASP A 563 21.88 14.99 -54.74
CA ASP A 563 22.92 16.01 -54.94
C ASP A 563 22.64 16.81 -56.23
N GLY A 564 22.37 18.10 -56.05
CA GLY A 564 22.34 19.11 -57.12
C GLY A 564 23.56 20.03 -57.00
N ALA A 565 24.45 19.98 -57.98
CA ALA A 565 25.76 20.66 -57.89
C ALA A 565 25.67 22.20 -58.04
N ASN A 566 26.61 22.88 -57.36
CA ASN A 566 27.20 24.20 -57.65
C ASN A 566 26.34 25.30 -58.30
N VAL A 567 26.30 26.49 -57.67
CA VAL A 567 26.80 27.77 -58.24
C VAL A 567 26.84 28.88 -57.17
N THR A 568 27.94 29.64 -57.18
CA THR A 568 28.32 30.91 -56.50
C THR A 568 27.38 31.64 -55.53
N ARG A 569 27.94 32.13 -54.41
CA ARG A 569 27.41 33.29 -53.63
C ARG A 569 27.40 34.56 -54.49
N PRO A 570 26.48 35.51 -54.21
CA PRO A 570 26.94 36.75 -53.58
C PRO A 570 26.08 37.24 -52.40
N SER A 571 26.58 38.28 -51.74
CA SER A 571 26.02 38.94 -50.56
C SER A 571 24.78 39.81 -50.83
N HIS A 572 23.86 39.94 -49.85
CA HIS A 572 23.40 41.24 -49.33
C HIS A 572 22.60 41.11 -48.02
N GLN A 573 22.68 42.12 -47.16
CA GLN A 573 21.80 42.32 -46.00
C GLN A 573 20.47 42.96 -46.44
N VAL A 574 19.32 42.51 -45.90
CA VAL A 574 18.15 43.34 -45.53
C VAL A 574 17.35 42.61 -44.42
N ARG A 575 16.85 43.35 -43.43
CA ARG A 575 15.71 43.00 -42.52
C ARG A 575 14.61 44.07 -42.74
N PRO A 576 13.42 44.01 -42.09
CA PRO A 576 12.41 42.94 -42.04
C PRO A 576 11.00 43.48 -42.41
N SER A 577 9.96 42.65 -42.65
CA SER A 577 8.55 43.02 -42.38
C SER A 577 7.48 41.93 -42.57
N HIS A 578 6.49 41.98 -41.67
CA HIS A 578 5.04 41.65 -41.77
C HIS A 578 4.47 40.33 -42.36
N LEU A 579 3.67 39.69 -41.49
CA LEU A 579 2.34 39.08 -41.67
C LEU A 579 1.90 38.64 -43.09
N PHE A 580 1.35 37.41 -43.19
CA PHE A 580 -0.08 37.23 -43.55
C PHE A 580 -0.65 35.87 -43.07
N TRP A 581 -1.99 35.78 -43.07
CA TRP A 581 -2.81 34.76 -42.40
C TRP A 581 -3.15 33.52 -43.25
N THR A 582 -3.32 32.39 -42.55
CA THR A 582 -4.20 31.21 -42.80
C THR A 582 -4.61 30.79 -44.23
N LYS A 583 -4.50 29.48 -44.50
CA LYS A 583 -5.64 28.70 -45.04
C LYS A 583 -5.54 27.20 -44.68
N PHE A 584 -6.47 26.73 -43.85
CA PHE A 584 -6.79 25.31 -43.74
C PHE A 584 -7.51 24.85 -45.03
N ARG A 585 -7.30 23.59 -45.45
CA ARG A 585 -8.19 22.90 -46.38
C ARG A 585 -8.42 21.47 -45.91
N THR A 586 -9.66 21.20 -45.51
CA THR A 586 -10.23 19.87 -45.30
C THR A 586 -10.41 19.14 -46.63
N ILE A 587 -10.08 17.85 -46.69
CA ILE A 587 -10.47 16.94 -47.78
C ILE A 587 -10.84 15.56 -47.21
N SER A 588 -12.13 15.26 -47.24
CA SER A 588 -12.80 13.95 -47.29
C SER A 588 -14.32 14.24 -47.37
N PRO A 589 -15.22 13.37 -47.89
CA PRO A 589 -15.01 12.02 -48.39
C PRO A 589 -15.58 11.75 -49.81
N VAL A 590 -15.22 10.60 -50.40
CA VAL A 590 -16.04 9.89 -51.40
C VAL A 590 -15.91 8.38 -51.14
N LEU A 591 -17.05 7.70 -51.07
CA LEU A 591 -17.19 6.23 -51.07
C LEU A 591 -17.19 5.73 -52.52
N ASP A 592 -16.72 4.50 -52.79
CA ASP A 592 -17.58 3.45 -53.36
C ASP A 592 -16.90 2.07 -53.46
N HIS A 593 -17.66 1.06 -53.04
CA HIS A 593 -17.66 -0.38 -53.30
C HIS A 593 -16.57 -1.05 -54.17
N VAL A 594 -16.00 -2.16 -53.67
CA VAL A 594 -16.61 -3.52 -53.69
C VAL A 594 -16.34 -4.21 -52.36
#